data_AF-A0A2N1N695-F1
#
_entry.id   AF-A0A2N1N695-F1
#
_cell.length_a   1.000
_cell.length_b   1.000
_cell.length_c   1.000
_cell.angle_alpha   90.00
_cell.angle_beta   90.00
_cell.angle_gamma   90.00
#
_symmetry.space_group_name_H-M   'P 1'
#
loop_
_entity.id
_entity.type
_entity.pdbx_description
1 polymer ?
#
loop_
_entity_poly.entity_id
_entity_poly.type
_entity_poly.pdbx_seq_one_letter_code
_entity_poly.pdbx_strand_id
1 'polypeptide(L)'
;PERNKRLENKNVDLKMKQKEYENGVNSYCNHCTELEQQLEKIKSQNQSLKQKNKNLEAEASKYQSALGIATNFDLNVDEQGDSVKLNKDILELHDTLENYVTNLKPKIDVNINEAKKLLDKYGCQTKISEEEPNKPLIKAVFQRHVLEEILAQANFYFDFKNLKFSTKDHHLESEIADRTTTLTDLMEKLYNNRLGNDEITRLIPIRLRQQVYIALGTRGFNDTKKPLSIHSKHESIDTISKQMNRMMNKYRRIKDNETRRYVNGLAEDLVRNFVRIFYFRLRIQEPIAEYRWFANDEKVNKSYMKGSWNNDDIKSLVVEVCSFPMICRQHPDGLKVFTPAKVFTRHYKKRNLIGKFTDKIRKKLTPNDNSVLTLQGDYGSSDSDDSGESGQSDDDDSDDSDDSGANESN
;
A
#
# COMPACT_ATOMS: atom_id res chain seq x y z
N PRO A 1 117.83 -19.09 15.75
CA PRO A 1 116.90 -19.19 16.91
C PRO A 1 115.69 -18.23 16.79
N GLU A 2 115.89 -16.92 16.63
CA GLU A 2 114.80 -15.93 16.56
C GLU A 2 113.88 -16.06 15.34
N ARG A 3 114.43 -16.44 14.18
CA ARG A 3 113.65 -16.62 12.94
C ARG A 3 112.60 -17.74 13.05
N ASN A 4 112.94 -18.86 13.70
CA ASN A 4 112.00 -19.96 13.93
C ASN A 4 110.90 -19.57 14.91
N LYS A 5 111.25 -18.88 16.00
CA LYS A 5 110.28 -18.36 16.98
C LYS A 5 109.31 -17.36 16.33
N ARG A 6 109.78 -16.52 15.41
CA ARG A 6 108.94 -15.59 14.63
C ARG A 6 108.02 -16.31 13.63
N LEU A 7 108.47 -17.42 13.05
CA LEU A 7 107.66 -18.26 12.16
C LEU A 7 106.59 -19.02 12.95
N GLU A 8 106.91 -19.56 14.12
CA GLU A 8 105.96 -20.21 15.03
C GLU A 8 104.86 -19.23 15.46
N ASN A 9 105.22 -18.02 15.89
CA ASN A 9 104.23 -17.00 16.28
C ASN A 9 103.31 -16.60 15.12
N LYS A 10 103.83 -16.48 13.89
CA LYS A 10 103.02 -16.24 12.69
C LYS A 10 102.08 -17.41 12.38
N ASN A 11 102.53 -18.63 12.60
CA ASN A 11 101.73 -19.84 12.37
C ASN A 11 100.58 -19.95 13.39
N VAL A 12 100.82 -19.54 14.65
CA VAL A 12 99.78 -19.41 15.67
C VAL A 12 98.76 -18.32 15.30
N ASP A 13 99.22 -17.13 14.88
CA ASP A 13 98.35 -16.03 14.45
C ASP A 13 97.48 -16.41 13.23
N LEU A 14 98.07 -17.11 12.25
CA LEU A 14 97.34 -17.62 11.08
C LEU A 14 96.29 -18.67 11.47
N LYS A 15 96.59 -19.57 12.41
CA LYS A 15 95.61 -20.54 12.92
C LYS A 15 94.46 -19.87 13.67
N MET A 16 94.73 -18.80 14.43
CA MET A 16 93.67 -18.04 15.10
C MET A 16 92.77 -17.34 14.09
N LYS A 17 93.35 -16.65 13.10
CA LYS A 17 92.58 -16.02 12.00
C LYS A 17 91.77 -17.05 11.21
N GLN A 18 92.35 -18.21 10.90
CA GLN A 18 91.63 -19.28 10.21
C GLN A 18 90.40 -19.73 11.01
N LYS A 19 90.55 -19.91 12.33
CA LYS A 19 89.45 -20.29 13.22
C LYS A 19 88.37 -19.19 13.31
N GLU A 20 88.76 -17.92 13.32
CA GLU A 20 87.82 -16.79 13.27
C GLU A 20 87.04 -16.75 11.95
N TYR A 21 87.71 -16.97 10.82
CA TYR A 21 87.07 -17.08 9.51
C TYR A 21 86.10 -18.28 9.45
N GLU A 22 86.52 -19.45 9.94
CA GLU A 22 85.66 -20.65 10.00
C GLU A 22 84.41 -20.41 10.86
N ASN A 23 84.56 -19.75 12.01
CA ASN A 23 83.44 -19.37 12.87
C ASN A 23 82.51 -18.36 12.18
N GLY A 24 83.07 -17.36 11.49
CA GLY A 24 82.30 -16.40 10.71
C GLY A 24 81.49 -17.07 9.60
N VAL A 25 82.11 -17.96 8.83
CA VAL A 25 81.46 -18.74 7.76
C VAL A 25 80.34 -19.61 8.33
N ASN A 26 80.56 -20.29 9.45
CA ASN A 26 79.52 -21.10 10.10
C ASN A 26 78.34 -20.24 10.58
N SER A 27 78.61 -19.05 11.15
CA SER A 27 77.56 -18.12 11.56
C SER A 27 76.73 -17.61 10.38
N TYR A 28 77.37 -17.26 9.27
CA TYR A 28 76.69 -16.86 8.03
C TYR A 28 75.87 -18.01 7.44
N CYS A 29 76.42 -19.22 7.42
CA CYS A 29 75.72 -20.41 6.93
C CYS A 29 74.43 -20.66 7.72
N ASN A 30 74.51 -20.60 9.06
CA ASN A 30 73.34 -20.75 9.93
C ASN A 30 72.28 -19.68 9.66
N HIS A 31 72.69 -18.41 9.46
CA HIS A 31 71.77 -17.33 9.16
C HIS A 31 71.09 -17.50 7.79
N CYS A 32 71.83 -17.97 6.78
CA CYS A 32 71.26 -18.31 5.48
C CYS A 32 70.21 -19.43 5.60
N THR A 33 70.51 -20.49 6.36
CA THR A 33 69.55 -21.58 6.59
C THR A 33 68.30 -21.10 7.32
N GLU A 34 68.43 -20.18 8.30
CA GLU A 34 67.28 -19.60 9.01
C GLU A 34 66.41 -18.74 8.09
N LEU A 35 67.03 -17.93 7.22
CA LEU A 35 66.33 -17.14 6.20
C LEU A 35 65.59 -18.02 5.21
N GLU A 36 66.20 -19.12 4.75
CA GLU A 36 65.55 -20.10 3.87
C GLU A 36 64.31 -20.73 4.52
N GLN A 37 64.40 -21.10 5.80
CA GLN A 37 63.27 -21.62 6.57
C GLN A 37 62.14 -20.60 6.71
N GLN A 38 62.48 -19.33 6.98
CA GLN A 38 61.49 -18.25 7.05
C GLN A 38 60.81 -17.99 5.70
N LEU A 39 61.57 -18.02 4.61
CA LEU A 39 61.06 -17.82 3.25
C LEU A 39 60.09 -18.94 2.88
N GLU A 40 60.42 -20.20 3.19
CA GLU A 40 59.53 -21.33 2.94
C GLU A 40 58.25 -21.24 3.78
N LYS A 41 58.36 -20.80 5.05
CA LYS A 41 57.20 -20.54 5.90
C LYS A 41 56.29 -19.46 5.32
N ILE A 42 56.82 -18.31 4.91
CA ILE A 42 56.05 -17.22 4.30
C ILE A 42 55.39 -17.67 2.99
N LYS A 43 56.10 -18.45 2.18
CA LYS A 43 55.57 -19.01 0.93
C LYS A 43 54.39 -19.94 1.18
N SER A 44 54.49 -20.83 2.18
CA SER A 44 53.39 -21.71 2.59
C SER A 44 52.16 -20.93 3.09
N GLN A 45 52.37 -19.85 3.87
CA GLN A 45 51.30 -18.98 4.35
C GLN A 45 50.62 -18.24 3.20
N ASN A 46 51.39 -17.70 2.25
CA ASN A 46 50.85 -17.04 1.06
C ASN A 46 50.02 -17.99 0.20
N GLN A 47 50.46 -19.25 0.03
CA GLN A 47 49.67 -20.26 -0.66
C GLN A 47 48.36 -20.57 0.07
N SER A 48 48.40 -20.70 1.41
CA SER A 48 47.21 -20.91 2.23
C SER A 48 46.22 -19.73 2.12
N LEU A 49 46.70 -18.49 2.20
CA LEU A 49 45.87 -17.29 2.06
C LEU A 49 45.26 -17.19 0.66
N LYS A 50 46.03 -17.47 -0.38
CA LYS A 50 45.53 -17.50 -1.76
C LYS A 50 44.42 -18.54 -1.94
N GLN A 51 44.55 -19.70 -1.29
CA GLN A 51 43.49 -20.71 -1.31
C GLN A 51 42.24 -20.26 -0.55
N LYS A 52 42.39 -19.61 0.60
CA LYS A 52 41.26 -19.04 1.35
C LYS A 52 40.53 -17.96 0.55
N ASN A 53 41.26 -17.06 -0.11
CA ASN A 53 40.66 -16.03 -0.96
C ASN A 53 39.86 -16.63 -2.12
N LYS A 54 40.39 -17.65 -2.80
CA LYS A 54 39.64 -18.37 -3.84
C LYS A 54 38.35 -19.00 -3.32
N ASN A 55 38.39 -19.58 -2.12
CA ASN A 55 37.21 -20.17 -1.50
C ASN A 55 36.16 -19.10 -1.17
N LEU A 56 36.60 -17.95 -0.63
CA LEU A 56 35.73 -16.80 -0.34
C LEU A 56 35.14 -16.20 -1.62
N GLU A 57 35.90 -16.08 -2.71
CA GLU A 57 35.40 -15.62 -4.01
C GLU A 57 34.34 -16.57 -4.57
N ALA A 58 34.55 -17.89 -4.47
CA ALA A 58 33.59 -18.89 -4.91
C ALA A 58 32.31 -18.85 -4.07
N GLU A 59 32.43 -18.67 -2.76
CA GLU A 59 31.31 -18.51 -1.84
C GLU A 59 30.54 -17.21 -2.11
N ALA A 60 31.23 -16.08 -2.28
CA ALA A 60 30.64 -14.81 -2.67
C ALA A 60 29.91 -14.90 -4.01
N SER A 61 30.51 -15.56 -5.01
CA SER A 61 29.88 -15.80 -6.32
C SER A 61 28.63 -16.67 -6.19
N LYS A 62 28.64 -17.69 -5.30
CA LYS A 62 27.47 -18.52 -5.02
C LYS A 62 26.37 -17.72 -4.33
N TYR A 63 26.70 -16.85 -3.38
CA TYR A 63 25.74 -15.95 -2.74
C TYR A 63 25.20 -14.92 -3.71
N GLN A 64 26.03 -14.34 -4.58
CA GLN A 64 25.58 -13.42 -5.62
C GLN A 64 24.70 -14.12 -6.65
N SER A 65 25.00 -15.37 -7.02
CA SER A 65 24.15 -16.17 -7.89
C SER A 65 22.83 -16.55 -7.21
N ALA A 66 22.85 -16.98 -5.96
CA ALA A 66 21.65 -17.29 -5.19
C ALA A 66 20.81 -16.04 -4.90
N LEU A 67 21.45 -14.90 -4.62
CA LEU A 67 20.82 -13.59 -4.53
C LEU A 67 20.20 -13.26 -5.86
N GLY A 68 20.95 -13.35 -6.96
CA GLY A 68 20.48 -13.18 -8.33
C GLY A 68 19.28 -14.07 -8.65
N ILE A 69 19.25 -15.34 -8.25
CA ILE A 69 18.10 -16.24 -8.47
C ILE A 69 16.93 -15.85 -7.56
N ALA A 70 17.19 -15.51 -6.31
CA ALA A 70 16.16 -15.05 -5.39
C ALA A 70 15.56 -13.71 -5.86
N THR A 71 16.37 -12.81 -6.42
CA THR A 71 16.00 -11.48 -6.89
C THR A 71 15.47 -11.45 -8.32
N ASN A 72 15.94 -12.36 -9.19
CA ASN A 72 15.51 -12.54 -10.59
C ASN A 72 14.36 -13.53 -10.73
N PHE A 73 13.44 -13.57 -9.76
CA PHE A 73 12.07 -13.87 -10.17
C PHE A 73 11.61 -12.64 -10.93
N ASP A 74 11.77 -12.74 -12.24
CA ASP A 74 11.32 -11.86 -13.31
C ASP A 74 9.78 -11.79 -13.31
N LEU A 75 9.19 -11.45 -12.17
CA LEU A 75 8.09 -10.51 -12.19
C LEU A 75 8.78 -9.18 -12.47
N ASN A 76 8.93 -8.83 -13.74
CA ASN A 76 8.87 -7.44 -14.16
C ASN A 76 7.51 -6.90 -13.72
N VAL A 77 7.35 -6.73 -12.40
CA VAL A 77 6.46 -5.77 -11.77
C VAL A 77 7.13 -4.44 -12.07
N ASP A 78 7.12 -4.06 -13.35
CA ASP A 78 7.13 -2.66 -13.65
C ASP A 78 6.07 -2.07 -12.72
N GLU A 79 6.46 -1.08 -11.92
CA GLU A 79 5.47 -0.26 -11.21
C GLU A 79 4.39 0.27 -12.17
N GLN A 80 4.64 0.20 -13.48
CA GLN A 80 3.70 0.41 -14.56
C GLN A 80 2.77 -0.79 -14.82
N GLY A 81 3.24 -2.03 -14.97
CA GLY A 81 2.44 -3.17 -15.45
C GLY A 81 1.31 -3.59 -14.50
N ASP A 82 1.64 -3.85 -13.24
CA ASP A 82 0.65 -4.27 -12.24
C ASP A 82 -0.23 -3.11 -11.76
N SER A 83 0.30 -1.88 -11.73
CA SER A 83 -0.49 -0.67 -11.47
C SER A 83 -1.48 -0.39 -12.60
N VAL A 84 -1.07 -0.53 -13.87
CA VAL A 84 -1.96 -0.39 -15.03
C VAL A 84 -3.04 -1.46 -15.01
N LYS A 85 -2.70 -2.71 -14.66
CA LYS A 85 -3.68 -3.79 -14.50
C LYS A 85 -4.66 -3.48 -13.37
N LEU A 86 -4.17 -3.11 -12.19
CA LEU A 86 -5.00 -2.71 -11.04
C LEU A 86 -5.95 -1.55 -11.41
N ASN A 87 -5.45 -0.52 -12.08
CA ASN A 87 -6.26 0.61 -12.52
C ASN A 87 -7.35 0.18 -13.51
N LYS A 88 -7.02 -0.66 -14.49
CA LYS A 88 -8.00 -1.22 -15.43
C LYS A 88 -9.07 -2.03 -14.70
N ASP A 89 -8.67 -2.88 -13.77
CA ASP A 89 -9.58 -3.69 -12.96
C ASP A 89 -10.51 -2.82 -12.09
N ILE A 90 -10.01 -1.72 -11.53
CA ILE A 90 -10.80 -0.76 -10.75
C ILE A 90 -11.81 -0.03 -11.65
N LEU A 91 -11.42 0.34 -12.88
CA LEU A 91 -12.33 0.95 -13.86
C LEU A 91 -13.46 -0.02 -14.26
N GLU A 92 -13.12 -1.27 -14.57
CA GLU A 92 -14.11 -2.31 -14.90
C GLU A 92 -15.07 -2.58 -13.71
N LEU A 93 -14.53 -2.60 -12.49
CA LEU A 93 -15.35 -2.70 -11.27
C LEU A 93 -16.31 -1.51 -11.15
N HIS A 94 -15.83 -0.30 -11.43
CA HIS A 94 -16.65 0.91 -11.39
C HIS A 94 -17.81 0.83 -12.40
N ASP A 95 -17.53 0.44 -13.64
CA ASP A 95 -18.54 0.33 -14.69
C ASP A 95 -19.57 -0.76 -14.37
N THR A 96 -19.10 -1.89 -13.83
CA THR A 96 -19.98 -2.97 -13.35
C THR A 96 -20.89 -2.48 -12.22
N LEU A 97 -20.33 -1.76 -11.23
CA LEU A 97 -21.08 -1.19 -10.12
C LEU A 97 -22.13 -0.19 -10.62
N GLU A 98 -21.75 0.70 -11.53
CA GLU A 98 -22.62 1.71 -12.13
C GLU A 98 -23.81 1.08 -12.85
N ASN A 99 -23.56 0.02 -13.62
CA ASN A 99 -24.61 -0.75 -14.30
C ASN A 99 -25.49 -1.52 -13.31
N TYR A 100 -24.89 -2.08 -12.25
CA TYR A 100 -25.58 -2.86 -11.23
C TYR A 100 -26.58 -2.02 -10.41
N VAL A 101 -26.17 -0.81 -9.98
CA VAL A 101 -27.08 0.12 -9.30
C VAL A 101 -28.09 0.77 -10.26
N THR A 102 -27.84 0.63 -11.57
CA THR A 102 -28.63 1.14 -12.70
C THR A 102 -28.59 2.67 -12.85
N ASN A 103 -29.08 3.16 -13.99
CA ASN A 103 -29.21 4.59 -14.27
C ASN A 103 -30.49 5.22 -13.70
N LEU A 104 -31.31 4.46 -12.93
CA LEU A 104 -32.58 4.92 -12.37
C LEU A 104 -33.51 5.59 -13.42
N LYS A 105 -33.42 5.10 -14.67
CA LYS A 105 -34.21 5.54 -15.84
C LYS A 105 -35.68 5.07 -15.74
N PRO A 106 -36.62 5.54 -16.59
CA PRO A 106 -38.08 5.41 -16.38
C PRO A 106 -38.65 4.01 -16.14
N LYS A 107 -37.91 2.94 -16.48
CA LYS A 107 -38.32 1.54 -16.26
C LYS A 107 -37.91 0.98 -14.89
N ILE A 108 -37.31 1.81 -14.05
CA ILE A 108 -36.81 1.47 -12.71
C ILE A 108 -37.52 2.37 -11.71
N ASP A 109 -38.38 1.78 -10.87
CA ASP A 109 -38.99 2.51 -9.76
C ASP A 109 -38.01 2.53 -8.59
N VAL A 110 -37.81 3.69 -7.99
CA VAL A 110 -36.99 3.85 -6.79
C VAL A 110 -37.90 3.92 -5.58
N ASN A 111 -37.58 3.14 -4.55
CA ASN A 111 -38.25 3.27 -3.26
C ASN A 111 -37.66 4.46 -2.50
N ILE A 112 -38.29 5.63 -2.64
CA ILE A 112 -37.79 6.89 -2.07
C ILE A 112 -37.70 6.84 -0.54
N ASN A 113 -38.60 6.13 0.13
CA ASN A 113 -38.56 6.01 1.60
C ASN A 113 -37.35 5.21 2.08
N GLU A 114 -37.01 4.11 1.41
CA GLU A 114 -35.79 3.34 1.72
C GLU A 114 -34.52 4.10 1.30
N ALA A 115 -34.56 4.84 0.19
CA ALA A 115 -33.45 5.71 -0.21
C ALA A 115 -33.17 6.79 0.85
N LYS A 116 -34.20 7.43 1.40
CA LYS A 116 -34.07 8.42 2.49
C LYS A 116 -33.33 7.84 3.69
N LYS A 117 -33.68 6.62 4.12
CA LYS A 117 -32.98 5.94 5.24
C LYS A 117 -31.47 5.78 4.97
N LEU A 118 -31.10 5.47 3.72
CA LEU A 118 -29.69 5.40 3.35
C LEU A 118 -29.02 6.78 3.31
N LEU A 119 -29.70 7.80 2.79
CA LEU A 119 -29.20 9.17 2.83
C LEU A 119 -28.92 9.60 4.28
N ASP A 120 -29.84 9.31 5.20
CA ASP A 120 -29.67 9.58 6.64
C ASP A 120 -28.50 8.79 7.23
N LYS A 121 -28.34 7.50 6.87
CA LYS A 121 -27.20 6.67 7.30
C LYS A 121 -25.85 7.31 6.92
N TYR A 122 -25.77 7.94 5.75
CA TYR A 122 -24.55 8.59 5.27
C TYR A 122 -24.45 10.08 5.64
N GLY A 123 -25.43 10.61 6.39
CA GLY A 123 -25.44 12.01 6.81
C GLY A 123 -25.72 13.01 5.68
N CYS A 124 -26.29 12.56 4.56
CA CYS A 124 -26.66 13.43 3.45
C CYS A 124 -27.66 14.50 3.90
N GLN A 125 -27.47 15.74 3.46
CA GLN A 125 -28.31 16.88 3.84
C GLN A 125 -29.33 17.24 2.75
N THR A 126 -29.09 16.80 1.52
CA THR A 126 -29.96 17.02 0.38
C THR A 126 -31.27 16.25 0.57
N LYS A 127 -32.38 16.99 0.53
CA LYS A 127 -33.72 16.39 0.64
C LYS A 127 -34.13 15.80 -0.71
N ILE A 128 -34.82 14.67 -0.66
CA ILE A 128 -35.39 13.98 -1.83
C ILE A 128 -36.89 13.74 -1.61
N SER A 129 -37.69 13.78 -2.67
CA SER A 129 -39.10 13.41 -2.66
C SER A 129 -39.45 12.55 -3.89
N GLU A 130 -40.71 12.16 -4.05
CA GLU A 130 -41.14 11.44 -5.25
C GLU A 130 -41.14 12.35 -6.48
N GLU A 131 -41.46 13.63 -6.28
CA GLU A 131 -41.45 14.69 -7.30
C GLU A 131 -40.01 15.11 -7.64
N GLU A 132 -39.14 15.19 -6.63
CA GLU A 132 -37.74 15.60 -6.76
C GLU A 132 -36.79 14.56 -6.14
N PRO A 133 -36.59 13.40 -6.80
CA PRO A 133 -35.84 12.30 -6.20
C PRO A 133 -34.32 12.51 -6.15
N ASN A 134 -33.75 13.49 -6.87
CA ASN A 134 -32.31 13.63 -7.07
C ASN A 134 -31.63 12.28 -7.40
N LYS A 135 -31.97 11.72 -8.55
CA LYS A 135 -31.48 10.40 -9.00
C LYS A 135 -29.94 10.27 -8.97
N PRO A 136 -29.14 11.29 -9.36
CA PRO A 136 -27.69 11.22 -9.24
C PRO A 136 -27.20 10.96 -7.80
N LEU A 137 -27.75 11.66 -6.81
CA LEU A 137 -27.40 11.44 -5.41
C LEU A 137 -27.84 10.05 -4.92
N ILE A 138 -29.07 9.64 -5.23
CA ILE A 138 -29.56 8.29 -4.87
C ILE A 138 -28.64 7.21 -5.46
N LYS A 139 -28.24 7.36 -6.72
CA LYS A 139 -27.31 6.44 -7.38
C LYS A 139 -25.98 6.37 -6.62
N ALA A 140 -25.40 7.51 -6.26
CA ALA A 140 -24.15 7.58 -5.49
C ALA A 140 -24.25 6.88 -4.13
N VAL A 141 -25.38 7.07 -3.43
CA VAL A 141 -25.67 6.40 -2.16
C VAL A 141 -25.82 4.87 -2.33
N PHE A 142 -26.48 4.41 -3.39
CA PHE A 142 -26.58 2.98 -3.69
C PHE A 142 -25.22 2.36 -4.00
N GLN A 143 -24.37 3.05 -4.76
CA GLN A 143 -22.99 2.60 -5.04
C GLN A 143 -22.21 2.40 -3.73
N ARG A 144 -22.22 3.42 -2.86
CA ARG A 144 -21.59 3.36 -1.53
C ARG A 144 -22.09 2.17 -0.73
N HIS A 145 -23.41 2.01 -0.65
CA HIS A 145 -24.02 0.97 0.17
C HIS A 145 -23.73 -0.45 -0.32
N VAL A 146 -23.76 -0.68 -1.64
CA VAL A 146 -23.41 -1.98 -2.23
C VAL A 146 -21.97 -2.35 -1.89
N LEU A 147 -21.02 -1.43 -2.07
CA LEU A 147 -19.61 -1.72 -1.77
C LEU A 147 -19.37 -1.96 -0.28
N GLU A 148 -20.00 -1.20 0.61
CA GLU A 148 -19.92 -1.45 2.06
C GLU A 148 -20.48 -2.82 2.45
N GLU A 149 -21.60 -3.23 1.86
CA GLU A 149 -22.21 -4.52 2.16
C GLU A 149 -21.32 -5.67 1.65
N ILE A 150 -20.80 -5.58 0.43
CA ILE A 150 -19.84 -6.58 -0.09
C ILE A 150 -18.61 -6.64 0.83
N LEU A 151 -18.09 -5.49 1.25
CA LEU A 151 -16.95 -5.41 2.15
C LEU A 151 -17.25 -6.05 3.51
N ALA A 152 -18.43 -5.82 4.08
CA ALA A 152 -18.85 -6.43 5.34
C ALA A 152 -18.96 -7.96 5.24
N GLN A 153 -19.56 -8.47 4.16
CA GLN A 153 -19.64 -9.91 3.90
C GLN A 153 -18.27 -10.54 3.66
N ALA A 154 -17.38 -9.84 2.94
CA ALA A 154 -16.01 -10.30 2.73
C ALA A 154 -15.20 -10.29 4.03
N ASN A 155 -15.36 -9.28 4.89
CA ASN A 155 -14.69 -9.23 6.19
C ASN A 155 -15.12 -10.42 7.05
N PHE A 156 -16.41 -10.77 7.03
CA PHE A 156 -16.91 -11.95 7.72
C PHE A 156 -16.29 -13.25 7.19
N TYR A 157 -16.14 -13.37 5.87
CA TYR A 157 -15.50 -14.51 5.21
C TYR A 157 -14.02 -14.67 5.57
N PHE A 158 -13.27 -13.56 5.65
CA PHE A 158 -11.84 -13.56 5.96
C PHE A 158 -11.51 -13.47 7.46
N ASP A 159 -12.51 -13.36 8.34
CA ASP A 159 -12.30 -13.38 9.79
C ASP A 159 -12.06 -14.82 10.29
N PHE A 160 -10.81 -15.09 10.64
CA PHE A 160 -10.33 -16.39 11.12
C PHE A 160 -11.11 -16.93 12.34
N LYS A 161 -11.71 -16.06 13.17
CA LYS A 161 -12.54 -16.53 14.29
C LYS A 161 -13.74 -17.35 13.81
N ASN A 162 -14.23 -17.07 12.61
CA ASN A 162 -15.35 -17.77 11.99
C ASN A 162 -14.91 -19.09 11.32
N LEU A 163 -13.61 -19.25 11.03
CA LEU A 163 -13.04 -20.46 10.42
C LEU A 163 -13.18 -21.70 11.32
N LYS A 164 -13.22 -21.52 12.65
CA LYS A 164 -13.37 -22.61 13.63
C LYS A 164 -14.71 -23.35 13.53
N PHE A 165 -15.71 -22.79 12.84
CA PHE A 165 -17.05 -23.37 12.69
C PHE A 165 -17.34 -23.89 11.27
N SER A 166 -16.39 -23.79 10.34
CA SER A 166 -16.60 -24.18 8.94
C SER A 166 -15.97 -25.53 8.60
N THR A 167 -16.63 -26.31 7.74
CA THR A 167 -15.98 -27.39 6.99
C THR A 167 -14.86 -26.82 6.14
N LYS A 168 -13.74 -27.55 6.04
CA LYS A 168 -12.42 -27.04 5.62
C LYS A 168 -12.35 -26.48 4.19
N ASP A 169 -13.27 -26.85 3.30
CA ASP A 169 -13.15 -26.52 1.87
C ASP A 169 -13.81 -25.18 1.48
N HIS A 170 -14.76 -24.65 2.26
CA HIS A 170 -15.49 -23.43 1.86
C HIS A 170 -14.78 -22.11 2.15
N HIS A 171 -13.63 -22.15 2.85
CA HIS A 171 -12.87 -20.97 3.26
C HIS A 171 -11.38 -21.09 2.92
N LEU A 172 -11.05 -21.85 1.87
CA LEU A 172 -9.66 -22.12 1.48
C LEU A 172 -8.85 -20.83 1.26
N GLU A 173 -9.43 -19.83 0.61
CA GLU A 173 -8.77 -18.54 0.34
C GLU A 173 -8.48 -17.80 1.65
N SER A 174 -9.40 -17.88 2.61
CA SER A 174 -9.21 -17.28 3.94
C SER A 174 -8.13 -17.99 4.72
N GLU A 175 -8.08 -19.32 4.68
CA GLU A 175 -7.02 -20.09 5.36
C GLU A 175 -5.66 -19.77 4.74
N ILE A 176 -5.54 -19.75 3.41
CA ILE A 176 -4.30 -19.39 2.72
C ILE A 176 -3.83 -17.98 3.10
N ALA A 177 -4.75 -17.01 3.14
CA ALA A 177 -4.42 -15.64 3.52
C ALA A 177 -3.91 -15.56 4.97
N ASP A 178 -4.59 -16.20 5.92
CA ASP A 178 -4.20 -16.24 7.34
C ASP A 178 -2.82 -16.89 7.56
N ARG A 179 -2.59 -18.06 6.95
CA ARG A 179 -1.30 -18.76 7.03
C ARG A 179 -0.17 -17.94 6.46
N THR A 180 -0.46 -17.18 5.40
CA THR A 180 0.50 -16.30 4.75
C THR A 180 0.87 -15.12 5.64
N THR A 181 -0.11 -14.46 6.29
CA THR A 181 0.15 -13.43 7.29
C THR A 181 1.03 -13.99 8.42
N THR A 182 0.65 -15.14 8.98
CA THR A 182 1.43 -15.77 10.07
C THR A 182 2.87 -16.05 9.66
N LEU A 183 3.09 -16.61 8.47
CA LEU A 183 4.43 -16.94 7.98
C LEU A 183 5.25 -15.67 7.67
N THR A 184 4.61 -14.64 7.12
CA THR A 184 5.24 -13.33 6.88
C THR A 184 5.75 -12.73 8.19
N ASP A 185 4.92 -12.71 9.23
CA ASP A 185 5.31 -12.20 10.56
C ASP A 185 6.46 -12.99 11.19
N LEU A 186 6.47 -14.32 11.01
CA LEU A 186 7.57 -15.18 11.49
C LEU A 186 8.88 -14.88 10.75
N MET A 187 8.81 -14.63 9.44
CA MET A 187 9.98 -14.27 8.63
C MET A 187 10.51 -12.87 8.97
N GLU A 188 9.63 -11.90 9.24
CA GLU A 188 10.05 -10.58 9.75
C GLU A 188 10.71 -10.68 11.12
N LYS A 189 10.16 -11.49 12.03
CA LYS A 189 10.79 -11.78 13.33
C LYS A 189 12.13 -12.47 13.17
N LEU A 190 12.29 -13.36 12.18
CA LEU A 190 13.56 -14.00 11.89
C LEU A 190 14.61 -12.96 11.47
N TYR A 191 14.27 -12.08 10.53
CA TYR A 191 15.14 -11.01 10.04
C TYR A 191 15.54 -10.04 11.16
N ASN A 192 14.58 -9.58 11.96
CA ASN A 192 14.82 -8.52 12.96
C ASN A 192 15.57 -9.01 14.22
N ASN A 193 15.50 -10.30 14.56
CA ASN A 193 15.99 -10.81 15.86
C ASN A 193 17.24 -11.70 15.76
N ARG A 194 17.76 -11.97 14.56
CA ARG A 194 18.95 -12.81 14.36
C ARG A 194 20.11 -11.98 13.82
N LEU A 195 21.34 -12.38 14.14
CA LEU A 195 22.53 -11.77 13.58
C LEU A 195 22.66 -12.15 12.10
N GLY A 196 22.97 -11.16 11.26
CA GLY A 196 23.01 -11.28 9.81
C GLY A 196 22.24 -10.11 9.18
N ASN A 197 22.72 -9.62 8.03
CA ASN A 197 22.03 -8.59 7.26
C ASN A 197 22.03 -8.97 5.79
N ASP A 198 21.44 -10.13 5.49
CA ASP A 198 21.24 -10.55 4.12
C ASP A 198 19.93 -9.97 3.57
N GLU A 199 20.02 -9.41 2.37
CA GLU A 199 18.88 -8.85 1.67
C GLU A 199 17.83 -9.92 1.30
N ILE A 200 18.24 -11.19 1.23
CA ILE A 200 17.36 -12.31 0.90
C ILE A 200 16.28 -12.46 1.99
N THR A 201 16.68 -12.62 3.25
CA THR A 201 15.76 -12.79 4.38
C THR A 201 14.88 -11.56 4.57
N ARG A 202 15.43 -10.36 4.33
CA ARG A 202 14.67 -9.10 4.34
C ARG A 202 13.52 -9.08 3.33
N LEU A 203 13.74 -9.62 2.12
CA LEU A 203 12.77 -9.57 1.02
C LEU A 203 11.76 -10.72 1.01
N ILE A 204 12.02 -11.83 1.72
CA ILE A 204 11.11 -13.00 1.74
C ILE A 204 9.67 -12.64 2.18
N PRO A 205 9.44 -11.90 3.29
CA PRO A 205 8.08 -11.55 3.72
C PRO A 205 7.26 -10.86 2.61
N ILE A 206 7.88 -9.89 1.93
CA ILE A 206 7.28 -9.14 0.83
C ILE A 206 6.93 -10.08 -0.33
N ARG A 207 7.90 -10.89 -0.77
CA ARG A 207 7.72 -11.80 -1.91
C ARG A 207 6.71 -12.90 -1.66
N LEU A 208 6.74 -13.51 -0.47
CA LEU A 208 5.79 -14.54 -0.07
C LEU A 208 4.36 -14.01 -0.16
N ARG A 209 4.11 -12.85 0.44
CA ARG A 209 2.81 -12.16 0.37
C ARG A 209 2.40 -11.95 -1.09
N GLN A 210 3.26 -11.33 -1.90
CA GLN A 210 2.96 -11.04 -3.30
C GLN A 210 2.58 -12.29 -4.09
N GLN A 211 3.37 -13.36 -4.00
CA GLN A 211 3.14 -14.61 -4.74
C GLN A 211 1.82 -15.28 -4.35
N VAL A 212 1.53 -15.34 -3.05
CA VAL A 212 0.27 -15.91 -2.58
C VAL A 212 -0.92 -15.09 -3.07
N TYR A 213 -0.87 -13.76 -2.96
CA TYR A 213 -1.98 -12.91 -3.39
C TYR A 213 -2.12 -12.82 -4.92
N ILE A 214 -1.05 -13.02 -5.70
CA ILE A 214 -1.14 -13.24 -7.16
C ILE A 214 -1.91 -14.54 -7.46
N ALA A 215 -1.58 -15.63 -6.76
CA ALA A 215 -2.25 -16.92 -6.93
C ALA A 215 -3.74 -16.83 -6.55
N LEU A 216 -4.05 -16.23 -5.40
CA LEU A 216 -5.42 -15.96 -4.94
C LEU A 216 -6.17 -15.02 -5.90
N GLY A 217 -5.51 -13.96 -6.38
CA GLY A 217 -6.06 -13.05 -7.38
C GLY A 217 -6.42 -13.73 -8.70
N THR A 218 -5.70 -14.78 -9.06
CA THR A 218 -5.91 -15.52 -10.31
C THR A 218 -6.92 -16.66 -10.16
N ARG A 219 -6.95 -17.33 -8.99
CA ARG A 219 -7.70 -18.59 -8.81
C ARG A 219 -8.68 -18.61 -7.65
N GLY A 220 -8.49 -17.80 -6.61
CA GLY A 220 -9.16 -17.96 -5.33
C GLY A 220 -10.68 -18.09 -5.44
N PHE A 221 -11.34 -17.16 -6.10
CA PHE A 221 -12.80 -17.20 -6.21
C PHE A 221 -13.32 -17.83 -7.51
N ASN A 222 -12.50 -18.58 -8.26
CA ASN A 222 -12.95 -19.20 -9.50
C ASN A 222 -13.95 -20.34 -9.23
N ASP A 223 -14.74 -20.66 -10.25
CA ASP A 223 -15.70 -21.77 -10.16
C ASP A 223 -14.97 -23.10 -9.99
N THR A 224 -15.56 -23.98 -9.19
CA THR A 224 -14.97 -25.27 -8.81
C THR A 224 -15.21 -26.31 -9.89
N LYS A 225 -14.18 -27.13 -10.17
CA LYS A 225 -14.28 -28.28 -11.08
C LYS A 225 -14.87 -29.45 -10.31
N LYS A 226 -16.07 -29.91 -10.67
CA LYS A 226 -16.58 -31.21 -10.20
C LYS A 226 -16.14 -32.34 -11.14
N PRO A 227 -16.02 -33.60 -10.66
CA PRO A 227 -15.54 -34.74 -11.45
C PRO A 227 -16.30 -35.02 -12.76
N LEU A 228 -17.51 -34.47 -12.92
CA LEU A 228 -18.41 -34.74 -14.05
C LEU A 228 -18.53 -33.55 -15.03
N SER A 229 -17.53 -32.68 -15.14
CA SER A 229 -17.52 -31.50 -16.04
C SER A 229 -18.62 -30.45 -15.77
N ILE A 230 -19.32 -30.56 -14.65
CA ILE A 230 -20.25 -29.53 -14.18
C ILE A 230 -19.44 -28.53 -13.35
N HIS A 231 -19.28 -27.32 -13.88
CA HIS A 231 -18.74 -26.21 -13.09
C HIS A 231 -19.75 -25.82 -12.00
N SER A 232 -19.34 -25.85 -10.74
CA SER A 232 -20.13 -25.25 -9.66
C SER A 232 -19.59 -23.88 -9.31
N LYS A 233 -20.51 -22.91 -9.20
CA LYS A 233 -20.18 -21.56 -8.73
C LYS A 233 -19.48 -21.63 -7.39
N HIS A 234 -18.55 -20.71 -7.16
CA HIS A 234 -17.96 -20.53 -5.83
C HIS A 234 -19.06 -20.16 -4.84
N GLU A 235 -19.24 -20.95 -3.78
CA GLU A 235 -20.40 -20.87 -2.89
C GLU A 235 -20.53 -19.52 -2.18
N SER A 236 -19.43 -18.99 -1.65
CA SER A 236 -19.41 -17.67 -1.01
C SER A 236 -19.80 -16.55 -1.97
N ILE A 237 -19.27 -16.58 -3.21
CA ILE A 237 -19.61 -15.59 -4.24
C ILE A 237 -21.09 -15.70 -4.60
N ASP A 238 -21.61 -16.90 -4.84
CA ASP A 238 -23.02 -17.12 -5.17
C ASP A 238 -23.95 -16.64 -4.03
N THR A 239 -23.61 -16.97 -2.78
CA THR A 239 -24.37 -16.59 -1.59
C THR A 239 -24.41 -15.07 -1.42
N ILE A 240 -23.25 -14.41 -1.44
CA ILE A 240 -23.15 -12.95 -1.30
C ILE A 240 -23.87 -12.26 -2.47
N SER A 241 -23.73 -12.76 -3.69
CA SER A 241 -24.39 -12.18 -4.88
C SER A 241 -25.92 -12.24 -4.79
N LYS A 242 -26.47 -13.36 -4.33
CA LYS A 242 -27.91 -13.50 -4.06
C LYS A 242 -28.37 -12.54 -2.97
N GLN A 243 -27.57 -12.36 -1.92
CA GLN A 243 -27.86 -11.38 -0.87
C GLN A 243 -27.83 -9.95 -1.40
N MET A 244 -26.86 -9.59 -2.24
CA MET A 244 -26.76 -8.25 -2.85
C MET A 244 -28.02 -7.95 -3.67
N ASN A 245 -28.47 -8.91 -4.49
CA ASN A 245 -29.68 -8.77 -5.28
C ASN A 245 -30.93 -8.58 -4.40
N ARG A 246 -31.08 -9.37 -3.33
CA ARG A 246 -32.18 -9.22 -2.36
C ARG A 246 -32.15 -7.85 -1.67
N MET A 247 -30.96 -7.40 -1.28
CA MET A 247 -30.76 -6.09 -0.66
C MET A 247 -31.15 -4.96 -1.63
N MET A 248 -30.63 -4.97 -2.86
CA MET A 248 -30.91 -3.93 -3.84
C MET A 248 -32.38 -3.86 -4.26
N ASN A 249 -33.09 -4.99 -4.25
CA ASN A 249 -34.53 -5.02 -4.53
C ASN A 249 -35.39 -4.30 -3.48
N LYS A 250 -34.85 -4.00 -2.28
CA LYS A 250 -35.53 -3.16 -1.29
C LYS A 250 -35.56 -1.69 -1.73
N TYR A 251 -34.51 -1.25 -2.42
CA TYR A 251 -34.30 0.13 -2.81
C TYR A 251 -34.80 0.46 -4.23
N ARG A 252 -34.84 -0.53 -5.13
CA ARG A 252 -35.31 -0.35 -6.51
C ARG A 252 -36.11 -1.55 -7.01
N ARG A 253 -37.09 -1.28 -7.88
CA ARG A 253 -37.86 -2.28 -8.64
C ARG A 253 -37.60 -2.12 -10.13
N ILE A 254 -37.02 -3.14 -10.75
CA ILE A 254 -36.86 -3.21 -12.21
C ILE A 254 -38.11 -3.90 -12.79
N LYS A 255 -38.91 -3.16 -13.58
CA LYS A 255 -40.14 -3.69 -14.20
C LYS A 255 -39.84 -4.67 -15.33
N ASP A 256 -38.82 -4.34 -16.13
CA ASP A 256 -38.45 -5.12 -17.30
C ASP A 256 -37.70 -6.41 -16.92
N ASN A 257 -38.23 -7.56 -17.38
CA ASN A 257 -37.72 -8.86 -16.97
C ASN A 257 -36.31 -9.16 -17.52
N GLU A 258 -36.01 -8.74 -18.75
CA GLU A 258 -34.70 -8.96 -19.37
C GLU A 258 -33.63 -8.11 -18.69
N THR A 259 -33.91 -6.82 -18.52
CA THR A 259 -33.07 -5.88 -17.76
C THR A 259 -32.83 -6.39 -16.35
N ARG A 260 -33.87 -6.91 -15.68
CA ARG A 260 -33.74 -7.47 -14.33
C ARG A 260 -32.81 -8.68 -14.29
N ARG A 261 -32.92 -9.60 -15.26
CA ARG A 261 -32.02 -10.77 -15.35
C ARG A 261 -30.59 -10.34 -15.60
N TYR A 262 -30.37 -9.43 -16.56
CA TYR A 262 -29.05 -8.89 -16.87
C TYR A 262 -28.41 -8.23 -15.63
N VAL A 263 -29.11 -7.28 -15.01
CA VAL A 263 -28.62 -6.55 -13.84
C VAL A 263 -28.35 -7.48 -12.65
N ASN A 264 -29.24 -8.44 -12.39
CA ASN A 264 -29.01 -9.42 -11.32
C ASN A 264 -27.82 -10.34 -11.61
N GLY A 265 -27.54 -10.64 -12.88
CA GLY A 265 -26.39 -11.40 -13.32
C GLY A 265 -25.06 -10.69 -13.04
N LEU A 266 -25.03 -9.36 -13.07
CA LEU A 266 -23.82 -8.57 -12.76
C LEU A 266 -23.35 -8.71 -11.30
N ALA A 267 -24.21 -9.19 -10.38
CA ALA A 267 -23.88 -9.29 -8.96
C ALA A 267 -22.67 -10.22 -8.71
N GLU A 268 -22.56 -11.32 -9.45
CA GLU A 268 -21.47 -12.29 -9.28
C GLU A 268 -20.13 -11.69 -9.66
N ASP A 269 -20.06 -11.05 -10.83
CA ASP A 269 -18.84 -10.39 -11.28
C ASP A 269 -18.50 -9.20 -10.39
N LEU A 270 -19.49 -8.44 -9.93
CA LEU A 270 -19.29 -7.33 -9.01
C LEU A 270 -18.67 -7.79 -7.69
N VAL A 271 -19.25 -8.80 -7.04
CA VAL A 271 -18.74 -9.36 -5.78
C VAL A 271 -17.34 -9.94 -5.99
N ARG A 272 -17.16 -10.77 -7.02
CA ARG A 272 -15.88 -11.43 -7.33
C ARG A 272 -14.77 -10.41 -7.59
N ASN A 273 -15.03 -9.41 -8.44
CA ASN A 273 -14.05 -8.39 -8.79
C ASN A 273 -13.73 -7.48 -7.61
N PHE A 274 -14.74 -7.10 -6.81
CA PHE A 274 -14.52 -6.31 -5.61
C PHE A 274 -13.61 -7.06 -4.63
N VAL A 275 -13.94 -8.29 -4.26
CA VAL A 275 -13.13 -9.06 -3.32
C VAL A 275 -11.72 -9.30 -3.87
N ARG A 276 -11.60 -9.68 -5.14
CA ARG A 276 -10.30 -9.86 -5.81
C ARG A 276 -9.43 -8.60 -5.75
N ILE A 277 -10.01 -7.42 -5.97
CA ILE A 277 -9.25 -6.17 -5.91
C ILE A 277 -8.86 -5.86 -4.46
N PHE A 278 -9.84 -5.76 -3.56
CA PHE A 278 -9.66 -5.22 -2.22
C PHE A 278 -8.94 -6.17 -1.26
N TYR A 279 -9.08 -7.49 -1.41
CA TYR A 279 -8.44 -8.47 -0.54
C TYR A 279 -7.15 -9.04 -1.12
N PHE A 280 -7.02 -9.10 -2.45
CA PHE A 280 -5.85 -9.72 -3.08
C PHE A 280 -4.96 -8.69 -3.77
N ARG A 281 -5.47 -7.94 -4.75
CA ARG A 281 -4.59 -7.08 -5.57
C ARG A 281 -3.97 -5.91 -4.82
N LEU A 282 -4.68 -5.31 -3.86
CA LEU A 282 -4.10 -4.28 -2.99
C LEU A 282 -2.93 -4.83 -2.15
N ARG A 283 -3.02 -6.10 -1.74
CA ARG A 283 -1.99 -6.81 -0.98
C ARG A 283 -0.80 -7.27 -1.82
N ILE A 284 -0.81 -7.08 -3.15
CA ILE A 284 0.35 -7.34 -4.03
C ILE A 284 1.26 -6.10 -4.09
N GLN A 285 0.72 -4.90 -3.89
CA GLN A 285 1.47 -3.66 -4.00
C GLN A 285 2.57 -3.57 -2.92
N GLU A 286 3.65 -2.86 -3.25
CA GLU A 286 4.73 -2.51 -2.33
C GLU A 286 4.95 -0.98 -2.35
N PRO A 287 4.80 -0.27 -1.21
CA PRO A 287 4.10 -0.71 0.01
C PRO A 287 2.65 -1.13 -0.27
N ILE A 288 2.04 -1.85 0.67
CA ILE A 288 0.64 -2.32 0.55
C ILE A 288 -0.28 -1.14 0.26
N ALA A 289 -1.15 -1.30 -0.73
CA ALA A 289 -2.14 -0.30 -1.08
C ALA A 289 -3.33 -0.34 -0.11
N GLU A 290 -3.88 0.83 0.15
CA GLU A 290 -5.00 1.06 1.05
C GLU A 290 -6.13 1.78 0.31
N TYR A 291 -7.30 1.83 0.95
CA TYR A 291 -8.43 2.59 0.46
C TYR A 291 -9.00 3.50 1.54
N ARG A 292 -9.48 4.68 1.14
CA ARG A 292 -10.08 5.67 2.03
C ARG A 292 -11.42 6.15 1.51
N TRP A 293 -12.39 6.13 2.42
CA TRP A 293 -13.68 6.78 2.22
C TRP A 293 -13.63 8.21 2.78
N PHE A 294 -14.26 9.14 2.06
CA PHE A 294 -14.43 10.51 2.54
C PHE A 294 -15.81 10.67 3.17
N ALA A 295 -15.85 11.22 4.38
CA ALA A 295 -17.04 11.47 5.15
C ALA A 295 -17.83 12.68 4.62
N ASN A 296 -19.11 12.76 5.01
CA ASN A 296 -19.92 13.96 4.80
C ASN A 296 -19.24 15.17 5.43
N ASP A 297 -19.42 16.36 4.84
CA ASP A 297 -18.81 17.62 5.26
C ASP A 297 -17.28 17.73 5.05
N GLU A 298 -16.57 16.67 4.59
CA GLU A 298 -15.15 16.81 4.23
C GLU A 298 -14.97 17.76 3.03
N LYS A 299 -13.95 18.62 3.07
CA LYS A 299 -13.65 19.56 1.97
C LYS A 299 -13.19 18.80 0.73
N VAL A 300 -13.67 19.23 -0.44
CA VAL A 300 -13.28 18.63 -1.71
C VAL A 300 -11.80 18.92 -2.01
N ASN A 301 -11.05 17.87 -2.36
CA ASN A 301 -9.66 17.97 -2.80
C ASN A 301 -9.48 17.29 -4.17
N LYS A 302 -9.11 18.08 -5.20
CA LYS A 302 -8.94 17.61 -6.59
C LYS A 302 -7.87 16.54 -6.75
N SER A 303 -6.85 16.53 -5.90
CA SER A 303 -5.77 15.55 -5.96
C SER A 303 -6.23 14.15 -5.51
N TYR A 304 -7.32 14.08 -4.73
CA TYR A 304 -7.79 12.83 -4.10
C TYR A 304 -9.21 12.44 -4.50
N MET A 305 -9.96 13.36 -5.13
CA MET A 305 -11.39 13.18 -5.41
C MET A 305 -11.73 13.58 -6.86
N LYS A 306 -12.70 12.87 -7.42
CA LYS A 306 -13.38 13.16 -8.69
C LYS A 306 -14.88 13.27 -8.47
N GLY A 307 -15.51 14.17 -9.20
CA GLY A 307 -16.96 14.37 -9.21
C GLY A 307 -17.34 15.45 -10.21
N SER A 308 -18.61 15.84 -10.20
CA SER A 308 -19.16 16.81 -11.15
C SER A 308 -19.10 18.21 -10.55
N TRP A 309 -18.01 18.94 -10.79
CA TRP A 309 -17.85 20.35 -10.43
C TRP A 309 -17.04 21.11 -11.46
N ASN A 310 -17.30 22.41 -11.59
CA ASN A 310 -16.43 23.32 -12.33
C ASN A 310 -15.22 23.70 -11.47
N ASN A 311 -14.10 24.01 -12.12
CA ASN A 311 -12.82 24.22 -11.41
C ASN A 311 -12.85 25.36 -10.39
N ASP A 312 -13.73 26.34 -10.59
CA ASP A 312 -13.81 27.60 -9.83
C ASP A 312 -14.62 27.48 -8.53
N ASP A 313 -15.49 26.47 -8.41
CA ASP A 313 -16.45 26.36 -7.30
C ASP A 313 -15.93 25.57 -6.08
N ILE A 314 -14.76 24.93 -6.21
CA ILE A 314 -14.32 23.85 -5.31
C ILE A 314 -14.09 24.29 -3.88
N LYS A 315 -13.64 25.53 -3.66
CA LYS A 315 -13.42 26.08 -2.32
C LYS A 315 -14.70 26.08 -1.47
N SER A 316 -15.87 26.12 -2.11
CA SER A 316 -17.17 26.14 -1.45
C SER A 316 -17.81 24.74 -1.33
N LEU A 317 -17.21 23.71 -1.95
CA LEU A 317 -17.79 22.38 -2.03
C LEU A 317 -17.29 21.48 -0.89
N VAL A 318 -18.23 20.70 -0.36
CA VAL A 318 -17.96 19.60 0.57
C VAL A 318 -18.55 18.31 0.02
N VAL A 319 -18.01 17.20 0.48
CA VAL A 319 -18.51 15.86 0.20
C VAL A 319 -19.90 15.72 0.82
N GLU A 320 -20.87 15.39 -0.03
CA GLU A 320 -22.18 14.94 0.42
C GLU A 320 -22.16 13.42 0.65
N VAL A 321 -21.63 12.67 -0.31
CA VAL A 321 -21.38 11.23 -0.15
C VAL A 321 -20.20 10.79 -1.02
N CYS A 322 -19.33 9.95 -0.48
CA CYS A 322 -18.31 9.24 -1.25
C CYS A 322 -18.90 7.94 -1.80
N SER A 323 -19.08 7.84 -3.12
CA SER A 323 -19.69 6.67 -3.77
C SER A 323 -18.70 5.54 -4.07
N PHE A 324 -17.42 5.89 -4.24
CA PHE A 324 -16.33 4.96 -4.46
C PHE A 324 -15.08 5.46 -3.73
N PRO A 325 -14.33 4.61 -2.99
CA PRO A 325 -13.22 5.07 -2.17
C PRO A 325 -12.03 5.49 -3.03
N MET A 326 -11.16 6.31 -2.47
CA MET A 326 -9.82 6.49 -3.01
C MET A 326 -9.01 5.22 -2.77
N ILE A 327 -8.18 4.84 -3.74
CA ILE A 327 -7.19 3.76 -3.60
C ILE A 327 -5.81 4.39 -3.77
N CYS A 328 -4.93 4.19 -2.80
CA CYS A 328 -3.63 4.83 -2.72
C CYS A 328 -2.60 3.93 -2.04
N ARG A 329 -1.32 4.26 -2.19
CA ARG A 329 -0.24 3.71 -1.37
C ARG A 329 0.63 4.83 -0.83
N GLN A 330 1.20 4.60 0.35
CA GLN A 330 2.24 5.47 0.87
C GLN A 330 3.51 5.30 0.04
N HIS A 331 4.15 6.39 -0.36
CA HIS A 331 5.46 6.41 -1.01
C HIS A 331 6.39 7.37 -0.26
N PRO A 332 7.72 7.20 -0.32
CA PRO A 332 8.67 8.17 0.24
C PRO A 332 8.41 9.62 -0.21
N ASP A 333 8.03 9.81 -1.48
CA ASP A 333 7.74 11.14 -2.08
C ASP A 333 6.32 11.66 -1.78
N GLY A 334 5.55 10.95 -0.96
CA GLY A 334 4.18 11.29 -0.59
C GLY A 334 3.14 10.24 -0.99
N LEU A 335 1.87 10.62 -0.92
CA LEU A 335 0.77 9.69 -1.19
C LEU A 335 0.61 9.46 -2.70
N LYS A 336 0.87 8.24 -3.19
CA LYS A 336 0.63 7.85 -4.58
C LYS A 336 -0.81 7.36 -4.74
N VAL A 337 -1.62 8.10 -5.48
CA VAL A 337 -3.02 7.77 -5.75
C VAL A 337 -3.11 6.89 -6.99
N PHE A 338 -3.66 5.69 -6.86
CA PHE A 338 -3.99 4.83 -8.00
C PHE A 338 -5.30 5.27 -8.63
N THR A 339 -6.33 5.44 -7.78
CA THR A 339 -7.65 5.89 -8.21
C THR A 339 -8.19 6.89 -7.20
N PRO A 340 -8.52 8.13 -7.60
CA PRO A 340 -9.16 9.09 -6.71
C PRO A 340 -10.58 8.63 -6.34
N ALA A 341 -11.05 9.03 -5.16
CA ALA A 341 -12.41 8.75 -4.74
C ALA A 341 -13.43 9.39 -5.68
N LYS A 342 -14.58 8.73 -5.87
CA LYS A 342 -15.74 9.36 -6.52
C LYS A 342 -16.65 9.92 -5.44
N VAL A 343 -16.94 11.22 -5.54
CA VAL A 343 -17.75 11.92 -4.54
C VAL A 343 -18.86 12.70 -5.21
N PHE A 344 -20.04 12.64 -4.60
CA PHE A 344 -21.12 13.59 -4.85
C PHE A 344 -20.95 14.76 -3.90
N THR A 345 -21.08 15.98 -4.40
CA THR A 345 -20.77 17.21 -3.65
C THR A 345 -22.01 18.03 -3.39
N ARG A 346 -21.90 18.93 -2.42
CA ARG A 346 -22.83 20.06 -2.24
C ARG A 346 -22.06 21.29 -1.79
N HIS A 347 -22.68 22.45 -1.94
CA HIS A 347 -22.14 23.66 -1.32
C HIS A 347 -22.23 23.58 0.20
N TYR A 348 -21.16 24.04 0.85
CA TYR A 348 -21.12 24.21 2.28
C TYR A 348 -22.16 25.25 2.70
N LYS A 349 -23.14 24.83 3.50
CA LYS A 349 -24.05 25.73 4.20
C LYS A 349 -23.55 25.88 5.63
N LYS A 350 -23.14 27.09 6.02
CA LYS A 350 -22.78 27.41 7.40
C LYS A 350 -23.97 27.04 8.29
N ARG A 351 -23.82 26.03 9.16
CA ARG A 351 -24.90 25.62 10.07
C ARG A 351 -25.20 26.80 11.00
N ASN A 352 -26.35 27.45 10.85
CA ASN A 352 -26.83 28.42 11.82
C ASN A 352 -27.19 27.68 13.11
N LEU A 353 -26.27 27.68 14.08
CA LEU A 353 -26.45 27.10 15.43
C LEU A 353 -27.55 27.80 16.26
N ILE A 354 -28.13 28.88 15.74
CA ILE A 354 -29.10 29.74 16.43
C ILE A 354 -30.45 29.03 16.65
N GLY A 355 -30.80 28.02 15.84
CA GLY A 355 -32.10 27.33 15.93
C GLY A 355 -32.21 26.25 17.02
N LYS A 356 -31.09 25.79 17.62
CA LYS A 356 -31.13 24.75 18.68
C LYS A 356 -31.16 25.33 20.11
N PHE A 357 -30.83 26.61 20.27
CA PHE A 357 -30.86 27.26 21.59
C PHE A 357 -32.25 27.77 21.97
N THR A 358 -33.08 28.17 21.00
CA THR A 358 -34.42 28.72 21.26
C THR A 358 -35.44 27.67 21.69
N ASP A 359 -35.35 26.44 21.18
CA ASP A 359 -36.25 25.33 21.58
C ASP A 359 -35.93 24.77 22.98
N LYS A 360 -34.68 24.88 23.44
CA LYS A 360 -34.30 24.49 24.81
C LYS A 360 -34.73 25.51 25.87
N ILE A 361 -34.86 26.79 25.49
CA ILE A 361 -35.27 27.86 26.41
C ILE A 361 -36.81 27.89 26.54
N ARG A 362 -37.57 27.58 25.48
CA ARG A 362 -39.04 27.57 25.54
C ARG A 362 -39.65 26.44 26.38
N LYS A 363 -38.91 25.34 26.60
CA LYS A 363 -39.34 24.20 27.43
C LYS A 363 -38.97 24.31 28.93
N LYS A 364 -38.36 25.41 29.37
CA LYS A 364 -37.84 25.55 30.76
C LYS A 364 -38.49 26.64 31.62
N LEU A 365 -39.60 27.25 31.17
CA LEU A 365 -40.27 28.31 31.92
C LEU A 365 -41.70 27.91 32.32
N THR A 366 -41.78 27.21 33.45
CA THR A 366 -42.90 27.28 34.41
C THR A 366 -42.27 27.38 35.81
N PRO A 367 -42.73 28.29 36.68
CA PRO A 367 -41.99 28.70 37.87
C PRO A 367 -42.32 27.84 39.09
N ASN A 368 -41.30 27.47 39.88
CA ASN A 368 -41.33 27.64 41.33
C ASN A 368 -39.98 27.37 42.02
N ASP A 369 -39.76 28.20 43.05
CA ASP A 369 -38.98 28.01 44.27
C ASP A 369 -37.44 28.11 44.25
N ASN A 370 -37.00 29.35 44.48
CA ASN A 370 -36.08 29.80 45.53
C ASN A 370 -35.02 28.81 46.04
N SER A 371 -33.76 29.06 45.67
CA SER A 371 -32.71 29.27 46.68
C SER A 371 -31.57 30.12 46.13
N VAL A 372 -31.18 31.07 46.96
CA VAL A 372 -30.12 32.05 46.78
C VAL A 372 -28.76 31.36 46.93
N LEU A 373 -27.82 31.61 46.02
CA LEU A 373 -26.43 31.90 46.36
C LEU A 373 -25.70 32.52 45.16
N THR A 374 -25.13 33.67 45.46
CA THR A 374 -24.49 34.65 44.58
C THR A 374 -22.97 34.44 44.59
N LEU A 375 -22.33 35.01 43.55
CA LEU A 375 -20.94 35.50 43.43
C LEU A 375 -19.97 34.61 42.63
N GLN A 376 -19.03 35.10 41.81
CA GLN A 376 -18.79 36.33 41.01
C GLN A 376 -17.37 36.15 40.43
N GLY A 377 -17.13 36.60 39.19
CA GLY A 377 -15.81 36.92 38.62
C GLY A 377 -15.03 35.74 38.02
N ASP A 378 -14.28 35.85 36.93
CA ASP A 378 -13.69 37.07 36.39
C ASP A 378 -13.41 37.01 34.88
N TYR A 379 -13.40 38.19 34.27
CA TYR A 379 -13.12 38.47 32.87
C TYR A 379 -11.61 38.51 32.59
N GLY A 380 -11.24 38.21 31.34
CA GLY A 380 -9.88 38.42 30.84
C GLY A 380 -9.81 38.30 29.33
N SER A 381 -10.30 39.33 28.64
CA SER A 381 -10.05 39.61 27.23
C SER A 381 -8.69 40.30 27.09
N SER A 382 -7.92 39.94 26.05
CA SER A 382 -7.13 40.92 25.32
C SER A 382 -6.95 40.47 23.88
N ASP A 383 -7.65 41.17 22.98
CA ASP A 383 -7.30 41.30 21.57
C ASP A 383 -6.01 42.13 21.44
N SER A 384 -5.23 41.84 20.40
CA SER A 384 -4.41 42.84 19.74
C SER A 384 -4.23 42.44 18.28
N ASP A 385 -5.00 43.11 17.43
CA ASP A 385 -4.71 43.30 16.01
C ASP A 385 -3.39 44.06 15.85
N ASP A 386 -2.61 43.71 14.83
CA ASP A 386 -1.75 44.70 14.17
C ASP A 386 -1.71 44.44 12.66
N SER A 387 -1.90 45.52 11.93
CA SER A 387 -2.09 45.62 10.48
C SER A 387 -0.94 46.46 9.91
N GLY A 388 -0.33 46.00 8.82
CA GLY A 388 0.67 46.77 8.10
C GLY A 388 0.63 46.47 6.60
N GLU A 389 0.05 47.39 5.85
CA GLU A 389 -0.08 47.43 4.39
C GLU A 389 0.82 48.55 3.84
N SER A 390 1.50 48.29 2.72
CA SER A 390 1.95 49.23 1.66
C SER A 390 3.04 48.53 0.84
N GLY A 391 3.13 48.54 -0.49
CA GLY A 391 2.43 49.19 -1.60
C GLY A 391 3.33 49.08 -2.85
N GLN A 392 2.71 48.96 -4.04
CA GLN A 392 3.11 49.45 -5.40
C GLN A 392 4.58 49.41 -5.87
N SER A 393 4.96 49.32 -7.15
CA SER A 393 4.42 49.02 -8.49
C SER A 393 5.67 49.10 -9.40
N ASP A 394 5.61 48.53 -10.61
CA ASP A 394 6.00 49.19 -11.87
C ASP A 394 6.30 48.15 -12.97
N ASP A 395 5.79 48.50 -14.14
CA ASP A 395 5.78 47.81 -15.43
C ASP A 395 7.14 47.89 -16.16
N ASP A 396 7.32 47.06 -17.19
CA ASP A 396 7.68 47.48 -18.56
C ASP A 396 8.12 46.28 -19.44
N ASP A 397 7.29 46.01 -20.45
CA ASP A 397 7.57 45.95 -21.90
C ASP A 397 8.73 45.11 -22.46
N SER A 398 8.41 44.15 -23.36
CA SER A 398 8.69 44.17 -24.82
C SER A 398 9.92 43.28 -25.16
N ASP A 399 10.11 42.63 -26.30
CA ASP A 399 9.38 42.41 -27.56
C ASP A 399 10.05 41.19 -28.25
N ASP A 400 9.31 40.57 -29.18
CA ASP A 400 9.73 39.92 -30.44
C ASP A 400 10.97 39.02 -30.55
N SER A 401 10.78 37.82 -31.13
CA SER A 401 11.23 37.51 -32.51
C SER A 401 11.03 36.03 -32.87
N ASP A 402 10.44 35.83 -34.04
CA ASP A 402 10.40 34.58 -34.81
C ASP A 402 11.77 33.91 -34.99
N ASP A 403 11.82 32.57 -35.03
CA ASP A 403 12.45 31.91 -36.18
C ASP A 403 11.90 30.50 -36.44
N SER A 404 11.60 30.33 -37.71
CA SER A 404 11.28 29.13 -38.47
C SER A 404 12.39 28.08 -38.47
N GLY A 405 12.02 26.81 -38.65
CA GLY A 405 12.99 25.74 -38.83
C GLY A 405 12.36 24.37 -39.02
N ALA A 406 11.70 24.17 -40.16
CA ALA A 406 11.46 22.84 -40.70
C ALA A 406 12.81 22.23 -41.14
N ASN A 407 13.07 20.97 -40.79
CA ASN A 407 13.81 20.11 -41.72
C ASN A 407 13.45 18.63 -41.56
N GLU A 408 13.31 18.02 -42.73
CA GLU A 408 12.91 16.66 -43.04
C GLU A 408 13.95 15.59 -42.64
N SER A 409 13.42 14.37 -42.49
CA SER A 409 13.96 13.08 -42.94
C SER A 409 15.38 12.65 -42.53
N ASN A 410 15.42 11.57 -41.74
CA ASN A 410 15.92 10.27 -42.19
C ASN A 410 15.30 9.13 -41.37
#